data_AF-A0AAU7EHX7-F1
#
_entry.id   AF-A0AAU7EHX7-F1
#
_cell.length_a   1.000
_cell.length_b   1.000
_cell.length_c   1.000
_cell.angle_alpha   90.00
_cell.angle_beta   90.00
_cell.angle_gamma   90.00
#
_symmetry.space_group_name_H-M   'P 1'
#
loop_
_entity.id
_entity.type
_entity.pdbx_description
1 polymer ?
#
loop_
_entity_poly.entity_id
_entity_poly.type
_entity_poly.pdbx_seq_one_letter_code
_entity_poly.pdbx_strand_id
1 'polypeptide(L)'
;MDIHNHYYNVISYVVTGHLFNTLYKSSELSPYTHTLYSGSYDKNGKRILKKTNKNYNLKKVAKNKINSGQLYIIDKSEIHRGEVPDSEFTITIVYTEKPVSPNPLVFGDINGKKEYEFHY
;
A
#
# COMPACT_ATOMS: atom_id res chain seq x y z
N MET A 1 3.91 3.64 -4.75
CA MET A 1 3.90 2.80 -3.53
C MET A 1 3.42 1.39 -3.86
N ASP A 2 3.69 0.45 -2.96
CA ASP A 2 3.23 -0.95 -3.08
C ASP A 2 1.73 -1.08 -2.80
N ILE A 3 1.12 -2.22 -3.14
CA ILE A 3 -0.27 -2.52 -2.79
C ILE A 3 -0.30 -3.04 -1.36
N HIS A 4 -1.02 -2.38 -0.45
CA HIS A 4 -1.02 -2.73 0.97
C HIS A 4 -2.29 -2.27 1.70
N ASN A 5 -2.43 -2.65 2.97
CA ASN A 5 -3.45 -2.09 3.86
C ASN A 5 -2.85 -1.40 5.09
N HIS A 6 -3.73 -0.80 5.90
CA HIS A 6 -3.39 -0.18 7.19
C HIS A 6 -4.30 -0.75 8.29
N TYR A 7 -3.83 -0.81 9.54
CA TYR A 7 -4.66 -1.21 10.70
C TYR A 7 -5.28 -0.03 11.45
N TYR A 8 -5.24 1.15 10.84
CA TYR A 8 -5.75 2.42 11.30
C TYR A 8 -6.26 3.19 10.07
N ASN A 9 -7.07 4.22 10.31
CA ASN A 9 -7.48 5.11 9.24
C ASN A 9 -6.31 6.02 8.84
N VAL A 10 -6.12 6.21 7.55
CA VAL A 10 -5.17 7.19 7.02
C VAL A 10 -5.97 8.35 6.46
N ILE A 11 -5.80 9.54 7.05
CA ILE A 11 -6.41 10.76 6.56
C ILE A 11 -5.31 11.56 5.86
N SER A 12 -5.51 11.90 4.60
CA SER A 12 -4.50 12.60 3.80
C SER A 12 -5.11 13.77 3.05
N TYR A 13 -4.47 14.93 3.17
CA TYR A 13 -4.81 16.15 2.46
C TYR A 13 -3.74 16.46 1.41
N VAL A 14 -4.14 16.68 0.16
CA VAL A 14 -3.21 17.02 -0.92
C VAL A 14 -2.98 18.52 -0.94
N VAL A 15 -1.76 18.95 -0.61
CA VAL A 15 -1.37 20.37 -0.55
C VAL A 15 -1.11 20.92 -1.94
N THR A 16 -0.36 20.18 -2.75
CA THR A 16 -0.06 20.52 -4.16
C THR A 16 0.09 19.25 -4.99
N GLY A 17 -0.11 19.36 -6.30
CA GLY A 17 -0.08 18.26 -7.24
C GLY A 17 -1.33 17.40 -7.21
N HIS A 18 -1.20 16.13 -7.61
CA HIS A 18 -2.26 15.14 -7.54
C HIS A 18 -1.71 13.72 -7.49
N LEU A 19 -2.52 12.82 -6.94
CA LEU A 19 -2.20 11.38 -6.89
C LEU A 19 -3.41 10.54 -7.26
N PHE A 20 -3.16 9.27 -7.53
CA PHE A 20 -4.19 8.26 -7.67
C PHE A 20 -4.19 7.34 -6.46
N ASN A 21 -5.37 7.11 -5.89
CA ASN A 21 -5.61 6.04 -4.94
C ASN A 21 -6.37 4.93 -5.65
N THR A 22 -5.74 3.76 -5.83
CA THR A 22 -6.38 2.59 -6.43
C THR A 22 -6.77 1.62 -5.35
N LEU A 23 -8.05 1.23 -5.30
CA LEU A 23 -8.59 0.30 -4.32
C LEU A 23 -8.70 -1.11 -4.88
N TYR A 24 -8.50 -2.11 -4.03
CA TYR A 24 -8.54 -3.52 -4.37
C TYR A 24 -9.40 -4.33 -3.40
N LYS A 25 -10.01 -5.40 -3.92
CA LYS A 25 -10.53 -6.51 -3.11
C LYS A 25 -9.60 -7.71 -3.26
N SER A 26 -9.29 -8.36 -2.15
CA SER A 26 -8.52 -9.61 -2.11
C SER A 26 -9.41 -10.82 -1.94
N SER A 27 -9.06 -11.90 -2.62
CA SER A 27 -9.66 -13.23 -2.44
C SER A 27 -8.55 -14.29 -2.37
N GLU A 28 -8.72 -15.30 -1.53
CA GLU A 28 -7.86 -16.49 -1.47
C GLU A 28 -8.24 -17.55 -2.52
N LEU A 29 -9.15 -17.22 -3.44
CA LEU A 29 -9.57 -18.10 -4.52
C LEU A 29 -8.74 -17.88 -5.78
N SER A 30 -8.49 -18.96 -6.52
CA SER A 30 -7.81 -18.91 -7.82
C SER A 30 -8.68 -18.20 -8.88
N PRO A 31 -8.09 -17.61 -9.93
CA PRO A 31 -6.66 -17.60 -10.25
C PRO A 31 -5.88 -16.55 -9.43
N TYR A 32 -4.74 -16.93 -8.88
CA TYR A 32 -3.91 -16.03 -8.08
C TYR A 32 -3.18 -15.02 -8.98
N THR A 33 -3.14 -13.75 -8.54
CA THR A 33 -2.45 -12.67 -9.27
C THR A 33 -1.31 -12.06 -8.47
N HIS A 34 -1.33 -12.20 -7.14
CA HIS A 34 -0.35 -11.61 -6.24
C HIS A 34 0.02 -12.58 -5.13
N THR A 35 1.17 -12.34 -4.52
CA THR A 35 1.63 -13.04 -3.33
C THR A 35 1.78 -12.06 -2.17
N LEU A 36 1.53 -12.54 -0.96
CA LEU A 36 1.66 -11.73 0.25
C LEU A 36 3.12 -11.71 0.71
N TYR A 37 3.59 -10.54 1.11
CA TYR A 37 4.87 -10.32 1.75
C TYR A 37 4.67 -9.92 3.21
N SER A 38 5.52 -10.45 4.07
CA SER A 38 5.62 -10.06 5.47
C SER A 38 6.72 -9.02 5.63
N GLY A 39 6.37 -7.89 6.26
CA GLY A 39 7.34 -6.87 6.65
C GLY A 39 8.11 -7.27 7.90
N SER A 40 9.41 -7.00 7.89
CA SER A 40 10.28 -7.08 9.06
C SER A 40 11.32 -5.96 9.01
N TYR A 41 11.93 -5.67 10.14
CA TYR A 41 13.09 -4.79 10.19
C TYR A 41 14.32 -5.63 10.54
N ASP A 42 15.44 -5.39 9.85
CA ASP A 42 16.72 -5.98 10.23
C ASP A 42 17.28 -5.29 11.50
N LYS A 43 18.38 -5.83 12.02
CA LYS A 43 19.09 -5.29 13.18
C LYS A 43 19.61 -3.85 13.01
N ASN A 44 19.65 -3.35 11.77
CA ASN A 44 20.08 -2.00 11.44
C ASN A 44 18.89 -1.07 11.12
N GLY A 45 17.65 -1.53 11.34
CA GLY A 45 16.45 -0.77 11.04
C GLY A 45 16.07 -0.73 9.57
N LYS A 46 16.69 -1.53 8.70
CA LYS A 46 16.31 -1.64 7.29
C LYS A 46 15.00 -2.40 7.17
N ARG A 47 14.10 -1.92 6.32
CA ARG A 47 12.86 -2.63 6.01
C ARG A 47 13.13 -3.76 5.03
N ILE A 48 12.71 -4.96 5.40
CA ILE A 48 12.78 -6.17 4.59
C ILE A 48 11.37 -6.71 4.36
N LEU A 49 11.02 -6.95 3.10
CA LEU A 49 9.80 -7.68 2.73
C LEU A 49 10.15 -9.12 2.34
N LYS A 50 9.62 -10.10 3.07
CA LYS A 50 9.83 -11.53 2.80
C LYS A 50 8.58 -12.16 2.21
N LYS A 51 8.72 -12.80 1.06
CA LYS A 51 7.64 -13.51 0.37
C LYS A 51 7.11 -14.63 1.25
N THR A 52 5.79 -14.70 1.39
CA THR A 52 5.11 -15.78 2.11
C THR A 52 4.66 -16.88 1.15
N ASN A 53 4.05 -17.94 1.67
CA ASN A 53 3.39 -18.97 0.88
C ASN A 53 1.92 -18.64 0.54
N LYS A 54 1.41 -17.47 0.94
CA LYS A 54 0.02 -17.08 0.72
C LYS A 54 -0.12 -16.30 -0.59
N ASN A 55 -1.06 -16.72 -1.41
CA ASN A 55 -1.37 -16.10 -2.70
C ASN A 55 -2.82 -15.62 -2.73
N TYR A 56 -3.05 -14.53 -3.44
CA TYR A 56 -4.34 -13.86 -3.51
C TYR A 56 -4.67 -13.47 -4.96
N ASN A 57 -5.95 -13.52 -5.31
CA ASN A 57 -6.49 -12.76 -6.42
C ASN A 57 -6.79 -11.34 -5.93
N LEU A 58 -6.11 -10.34 -6.50
CA LEU A 58 -6.47 -8.94 -6.30
C LEU A 58 -7.25 -8.42 -7.49
N LYS A 59 -8.46 -7.91 -7.23
CA LYS A 59 -9.30 -7.24 -8.22
C LYS A 59 -9.37 -5.76 -7.91
N LYS A 60 -8.97 -4.92 -8.88
CA LYS A 60 -9.17 -3.47 -8.80
C LYS A 60 -10.67 -3.16 -8.71
N VAL A 61 -11.08 -2.37 -7.73
CA VAL A 61 -12.48 -1.95 -7.56
C VAL A 61 -12.69 -0.47 -7.89
N ALA A 62 -11.71 0.37 -7.65
CA ALA A 62 -11.76 1.79 -7.98
C ALA A 62 -10.36 2.34 -8.26
N LYS A 63 -10.29 3.44 -9.03
CA LYS A 63 -9.10 4.29 -9.14
C LYS A 63 -9.57 5.74 -9.08
N ASN A 64 -9.26 6.40 -7.98
CA ASN A 64 -9.69 7.75 -7.70
C ASN A 64 -8.52 8.71 -7.92
N LYS A 65 -8.72 9.79 -8.66
CA LYS A 65 -7.77 10.90 -8.75
C LYS A 65 -8.08 11.89 -7.62
N ILE A 66 -7.07 12.23 -6.83
CA ILE A 66 -7.18 13.18 -5.73
C ILE A 66 -6.26 14.35 -6.04
N ASN A 67 -6.86 15.53 -6.15
CA ASN A 67 -6.22 16.76 -6.55
C ASN A 67 -5.87 17.62 -5.34
N SER A 68 -5.05 18.64 -5.57
CA SER A 68 -4.75 19.70 -4.61
C SER A 68 -6.01 20.27 -3.99
N GLY A 69 -5.96 20.51 -2.68
CA GLY A 69 -7.09 21.00 -1.90
C GLY A 69 -8.06 19.92 -1.42
N GLN A 70 -7.91 18.67 -1.85
CA GLN A 70 -8.80 17.58 -1.46
C GLN A 70 -8.26 16.77 -0.29
N LEU A 71 -9.17 16.41 0.61
CA LEU A 71 -8.96 15.42 1.66
C LEU A 71 -9.50 14.06 1.18
N TYR A 72 -8.77 12.99 1.47
CA TYR A 72 -9.24 11.63 1.28
C TYR A 72 -8.88 10.76 2.48
N ILE A 73 -9.67 9.71 2.68
CA ILE A 73 -9.51 8.75 3.77
C ILE A 73 -9.29 7.38 3.14
N ILE A 74 -8.32 6.64 3.66
CA ILE A 74 -8.18 5.21 3.45
C ILE A 74 -8.62 4.54 4.74
N ASP A 75 -9.69 3.77 4.64
CA ASP A 75 -10.26 3.10 5.80
C ASP A 75 -9.35 1.97 6.30
N LYS A 76 -9.46 1.69 7.60
CA LYS A 76 -8.78 0.54 8.21
C LYS A 76 -9.08 -0.75 7.43
N SER A 77 -8.03 -1.52 7.17
CA SER A 77 -8.00 -2.77 6.41
C SER A 77 -8.29 -2.65 4.91
N GLU A 78 -8.53 -1.44 4.40
CA GLU A 78 -8.69 -1.24 2.95
C GLU A 78 -7.37 -1.51 2.22
N ILE A 79 -7.44 -2.31 1.15
CA ILE A 79 -6.27 -2.63 0.32
C ILE A 79 -6.19 -1.59 -0.78
N HIS A 80 -5.10 -0.86 -0.83
CA HIS A 80 -4.94 0.25 -1.75
C HIS A 80 -3.52 0.39 -2.29
N ARG A 81 -3.37 1.23 -3.33
CA ARG A 81 -2.09 1.68 -3.89
C ARG A 81 -2.15 3.16 -4.20
N GLY A 82 -1.25 3.91 -3.57
CA GLY A 82 -0.95 5.30 -3.91
C GLY A 82 0.06 5.41 -5.06
N GLU A 83 -0.27 6.24 -6.05
CA GLU A 83 0.56 6.48 -7.24
C GLU A 83 0.56 7.98 -7.57
N VAL A 84 1.76 8.58 -7.60
CA VAL A 84 1.97 9.93 -8.13
C VAL A 84 2.49 9.75 -9.57
N PRO A 85 1.94 10.45 -10.58
CA PRO A 85 2.49 10.39 -11.94
C PRO A 85 3.94 10.86 -12.01
N ASP A 86 4.77 10.24 -12.86
CA ASP A 86 6.21 10.54 -12.95
C ASP A 86 6.51 12.01 -13.29
N SER A 87 5.59 12.70 -13.97
CA SER A 87 5.73 14.10 -14.35
C SER A 87 5.26 15.09 -13.28
N GLU A 88 4.82 14.61 -12.11
CA GLU A 88 4.12 15.41 -11.12
C GLU A 88 4.89 15.49 -9.80
N PHE A 89 5.02 16.70 -9.24
CA PHE A 89 5.43 16.87 -7.86
C PHE A 89 4.19 17.03 -6.97
N THR A 90 4.04 16.12 -5.99
CA THR A 90 2.87 16.09 -5.11
C THR A 90 3.29 16.10 -3.65
N ILE A 91 2.67 16.98 -2.85
CA ILE A 91 2.83 17.02 -1.40
C ILE A 91 1.51 16.68 -0.75
N THR A 92 1.54 15.77 0.22
CA THR A 92 0.41 15.49 1.09
C THR A 92 0.77 15.69 2.56
N ILE A 93 -0.21 16.12 3.35
CA ILE A 93 -0.15 16.08 4.81
C ILE A 93 -0.96 14.86 5.23
N VAL A 94 -0.32 13.95 5.94
CA VAL A 94 -0.93 12.69 6.38
C VAL A 94 -1.07 12.72 7.89
N TYR A 95 -2.28 12.44 8.36
CA TYR A 95 -2.57 12.13 9.75
C TYR A 95 -2.88 10.64 9.87
N THR A 96 -2.16 9.96 10.75
CA THR A 96 -2.39 8.55 11.08
C THR A 96 -2.59 8.40 12.58
N GLU A 97 -3.52 7.55 12.96
CA GLU A 97 -3.69 7.16 14.35
C GLU A 97 -2.51 6.28 14.83
N LYS A 98 -2.37 6.14 16.14
CA LYS A 98 -1.37 5.24 16.71
C LYS A 98 -1.67 3.79 16.28
N PRO A 99 -0.73 3.07 15.64
CA PRO A 99 -1.00 1.74 15.14
C PRO A 99 -1.28 0.74 16.27
N VAL A 100 -2.36 -0.04 16.13
CA VAL A 100 -2.79 -1.05 17.11
C VAL A 100 -2.13 -2.42 16.85
N SER A 101 -1.65 -2.69 15.62
CA SER A 101 -0.98 -3.94 15.23
C SER A 101 0.10 -3.67 14.16
N PRO A 102 1.29 -4.29 14.25
CA PRO A 102 2.48 -3.74 13.58
C PRO A 102 2.70 -4.16 12.11
N ASN A 103 1.96 -5.13 11.56
CA ASN A 103 2.39 -5.78 10.31
C ASN A 103 1.36 -5.66 9.18
N PRO A 104 1.32 -4.54 8.43
CA PRO A 104 0.42 -4.38 7.28
C PRO A 104 0.60 -5.52 6.27
N LEU A 105 -0.49 -5.90 5.61
CA LEU A 105 -0.46 -6.78 4.47
C LEU A 105 0.18 -6.03 3.31
N VAL A 106 1.23 -6.59 2.72
CA VAL A 106 1.86 -6.03 1.51
C VAL A 106 1.78 -7.06 0.40
N PHE A 107 1.24 -6.68 -0.75
CA PHE A 107 1.06 -7.56 -1.89
C PHE A 107 2.05 -7.19 -2.99
N GLY A 108 2.76 -8.20 -3.50
CA GLY A 108 3.67 -8.06 -4.62
C GLY A 108 3.38 -9.06 -5.73
N ASP A 109 4.19 -9.00 -6.78
CA ASP A 109 4.09 -9.91 -7.93
C ASP A 109 4.15 -11.38 -7.48
N ILE A 110 3.26 -12.21 -8.02
CA ILE A 110 3.22 -13.65 -7.77
C ILE A 110 4.55 -14.35 -8.14
N ASN A 111 5.25 -13.83 -9.16
CA ASN A 111 6.58 -14.28 -9.59
C ASN A 111 7.71 -13.40 -9.03
N GLY A 112 7.40 -12.51 -8.08
CA GLY A 112 8.37 -11.63 -7.43
C GLY A 112 9.44 -12.38 -6.63
N LYS A 113 10.50 -11.65 -6.27
CA LYS A 113 11.67 -12.16 -5.55
C LYS A 113 11.25 -12.71 -4.17
N LYS A 114 12.09 -13.60 -3.62
CA LYS A 114 11.88 -14.10 -2.25
C LYS A 114 11.96 -12.99 -1.19
N GLU A 115 12.75 -11.96 -1.46
CA GLU A 115 13.02 -10.88 -0.55
C GLU A 115 13.25 -9.56 -1.30
N TYR A 116 12.83 -8.45 -0.69
CA TYR A 116 13.14 -7.09 -1.12
C TYR A 116 13.68 -6.30 0.08
N GLU A 117 14.81 -5.63 -0.12
CA GLU A 117 15.40 -4.70 0.84
C GLU A 117 15.16 -3.27 0.37
N PHE A 118 14.77 -2.39 1.31
CA PHE A 118 14.56 -0.98 1.03
C PHE A 118 15.58 -0.14 1.80
N HIS A 119 16.25 0.75 1.05
CA HIS A 119 17.16 1.76 1.58
C HIS A 119 16.42 3.11 1.50
N TYR A 120 16.24 3.76 2.64
CA TYR A 120 15.67 5.11 2.75
C TYR A 120 16.79 6.13 2.88
#